data_AF-A0A949MSV7-F1
#
_entry.id   AF-A0A949MSV7-F1
#
_cell.length_a   1.000
_cell.length_b   1.000
_cell.length_c   1.000
_cell.angle_alpha   90.00
_cell.angle_beta   90.00
_cell.angle_gamma   90.00
#
_symmetry.space_group_name_H-M   'P 1'
#
loop_
_entity.id
_entity.type
_entity.pdbx_description
1 polymer ?
#
loop_
_entity_poly.entity_id
_entity_poly.type
_entity_poly.pdbx_seq_one_letter_code
_entity_poly.pdbx_strand_id
1 'polypeptide(L)'
;MILAKKPRPPQERPMEYKSTDPWADWKPQWAEKKRAEKTSPTPHDLQERHAPTRPLSTRQENDARYDTSPHGARYDTSPRGARYDTSPRGARRRITDARLWDAMSFRQQDAASAIASAFEMLGRGLGYAQSNWQRIPGCKGAENVAEAHARMLDAYTLWARECARAKISHAMIVDVLCFGFSCKTVDGDRRQRNGTARENLMKGLSLYCQLQGWR
;
A
#
# COMPACT_ATOMS: atom_id res chain seq x y z
N MET A 1 37.43 -13.64 -70.78
CA MET A 1 37.78 -13.24 -69.39
C MET A 1 36.79 -13.90 -68.45
N ILE A 2 37.19 -14.97 -67.77
CA ILE A 2 36.33 -15.70 -66.82
C ILE A 2 36.63 -15.15 -65.41
N LEU A 3 35.66 -14.45 -64.83
CA LEU A 3 35.73 -13.88 -63.48
C LEU A 3 35.68 -15.02 -62.45
N ALA A 4 36.84 -15.33 -61.87
CA ALA A 4 36.95 -16.26 -60.74
C ALA A 4 36.23 -15.67 -59.51
N LYS A 5 35.15 -16.32 -59.07
CA LYS A 5 34.44 -15.98 -57.83
C LYS A 5 35.35 -16.29 -56.63
N LYS A 6 35.70 -15.27 -55.86
CA LYS A 6 36.41 -15.43 -54.58
C LYS A 6 35.57 -16.27 -53.61
N PRO A 7 36.19 -17.19 -52.83
CA PRO A 7 35.49 -17.96 -51.82
C PRO A 7 35.01 -17.04 -50.68
N ARG A 8 33.78 -17.27 -50.19
CA ARG A 8 33.23 -16.55 -49.03
C ARG A 8 34.05 -16.87 -47.77
N PRO A 9 34.26 -15.87 -46.89
CA PRO A 9 34.85 -16.13 -45.59
C PRO A 9 33.93 -17.05 -44.76
N PRO A 10 34.50 -17.89 -43.88
CA PRO A 10 33.74 -18.77 -43.02
C PRO A 10 32.78 -17.95 -42.14
N GLN A 11 31.50 -18.31 -42.18
CA GLN A 11 30.51 -17.72 -41.28
C GLN A 11 30.89 -18.08 -39.84
N GLU A 12 31.18 -17.07 -39.03
CA GLU A 12 31.30 -17.22 -37.58
C GLU A 12 29.97 -17.77 -37.06
N ARG A 13 30.04 -18.94 -36.41
CA ARG A 13 28.87 -19.52 -35.75
C ARG A 13 28.42 -18.53 -34.69
N PRO A 14 27.12 -18.22 -34.58
CA PRO A 14 26.64 -17.37 -33.50
C PRO A 14 27.11 -17.98 -32.18
N MET A 15 27.83 -17.18 -31.38
CA MET A 15 28.20 -17.58 -30.04
C MET A 15 26.91 -17.96 -29.30
N GLU A 16 26.77 -19.25 -29.04
CA GLU A 16 25.71 -19.79 -28.21
C GLU A 16 25.94 -19.24 -26.81
N TYR A 17 25.33 -18.09 -26.53
CA TYR A 17 25.35 -17.44 -25.24
C TYR A 17 24.59 -18.38 -24.29
N LYS A 18 25.34 -19.25 -23.62
CA LYS A 18 24.87 -19.96 -22.43
C LYS A 18 24.65 -18.90 -21.36
N SER A 19 23.51 -18.21 -21.48
CA SER A 19 22.93 -17.44 -20.40
C SER A 19 22.71 -18.44 -19.27
N THR A 20 23.67 -18.56 -18.38
CA THR A 20 23.43 -18.97 -17.00
C THR A 20 22.55 -17.89 -16.38
N ASP A 21 21.29 -17.85 -16.80
CA ASP A 21 20.26 -17.10 -16.11
C ASP A 21 20.03 -17.87 -14.80
N PRO A 22 20.43 -17.30 -13.64
CA PRO A 22 20.24 -17.97 -12.36
C PRO A 22 18.76 -18.16 -11.99
N TRP A 23 17.85 -17.69 -12.85
CA TRP A 23 16.40 -17.78 -12.73
C TRP A 23 15.75 -18.72 -13.75
N ALA A 24 16.51 -19.36 -14.66
CA ALA A 24 15.94 -20.29 -15.64
C ALA A 24 15.18 -21.47 -15.00
N ASP A 25 15.62 -21.89 -13.81
CA ASP A 25 14.99 -22.94 -13.01
C ASP A 25 13.99 -22.39 -11.97
N TRP A 26 13.84 -21.06 -11.88
CA TRP A 26 12.95 -20.43 -10.90
C TRP A 26 11.49 -20.55 -11.35
N LYS A 27 10.76 -21.46 -10.70
CA LYS A 27 9.31 -21.57 -10.82
C LYS A 27 8.62 -20.92 -9.61
N PRO A 28 7.67 -19.99 -9.82
CA PRO A 28 6.87 -19.48 -8.73
C PRO A 28 6.06 -20.61 -8.08
N GLN A 29 6.20 -20.79 -6.76
CA GLN A 29 5.53 -21.86 -6.00
C GLN A 29 3.98 -21.82 -6.05
N TRP A 30 3.38 -20.75 -6.58
CA TRP A 30 1.92 -20.67 -6.77
C TRP A 30 1.43 -21.46 -7.99
N ALA A 31 2.29 -21.81 -8.94
CA ALA A 31 1.91 -22.56 -10.14
C ALA A 31 1.73 -24.08 -9.88
N GLU A 32 2.36 -24.62 -8.83
CA GLU A 32 2.35 -26.07 -8.53
C GLU A 32 1.44 -26.47 -7.36
N LYS A 33 0.80 -25.52 -6.65
CA LYS A 33 -0.33 -25.84 -5.77
C LYS A 33 -1.59 -26.12 -6.59
N LYS A 34 -1.55 -27.22 -7.35
CA LYS A 34 -2.76 -28.00 -7.66
C LYS A 34 -3.45 -28.27 -6.34
N ARG A 35 -4.65 -27.70 -6.18
CA ARG A 35 -5.78 -28.24 -5.40
C ARG A 35 -5.36 -29.29 -4.36
N ALA A 36 -4.77 -28.85 -3.25
CA ALA A 36 -4.88 -29.62 -2.02
C ALA A 36 -6.32 -29.42 -1.54
N GLU A 37 -7.14 -30.39 -1.88
CA GLU A 37 -8.54 -30.48 -1.54
C GLU A 37 -8.72 -30.46 -0.02
N LYS A 38 -9.68 -29.64 0.45
CA LYS A 38 -10.33 -29.66 1.77
C LYS A 38 -9.45 -29.33 2.99
N THR A 39 -9.27 -28.03 3.21
CA THR A 39 -9.78 -27.47 4.47
C THR A 39 -10.90 -26.54 4.06
N SER A 40 -12.16 -26.95 4.28
CA SER A 40 -13.29 -26.07 4.10
C SER A 40 -12.98 -24.75 4.80
N PRO A 41 -13.08 -23.59 4.13
CA PRO A 41 -12.81 -22.33 4.79
C PRO A 41 -13.65 -22.29 6.05
N THR A 42 -12.99 -22.09 7.20
CA THR A 42 -13.71 -22.09 8.46
C THR A 42 -14.76 -20.97 8.40
N PRO A 43 -15.88 -21.07 9.11
CA PRO A 43 -16.84 -19.97 9.17
C PRO A 43 -16.18 -18.62 9.49
N HIS A 44 -15.09 -18.64 10.28
CA HIS A 44 -14.24 -17.48 10.57
C HIS A 44 -13.51 -16.92 9.33
N ASP A 45 -12.94 -17.76 8.47
CA ASP A 45 -12.23 -17.34 7.25
C ASP A 45 -13.18 -16.74 6.21
N LEU A 46 -14.42 -17.25 6.15
CA LEU A 46 -15.48 -16.66 5.32
C LEU A 46 -15.99 -15.34 5.90
N GLN A 47 -16.00 -15.21 7.23
CA GLN A 47 -16.38 -13.99 7.93
C GLN A 47 -15.37 -12.86 7.70
N GLU A 48 -14.08 -13.15 7.47
CA GLU A 48 -13.06 -12.15 7.12
C GLU A 48 -13.25 -11.58 5.70
N ARG A 49 -13.79 -12.37 4.76
CA ARG A 49 -14.05 -11.95 3.37
C ARG A 49 -15.27 -11.05 3.23
N HIS A 50 -16.25 -11.23 4.11
CA HIS A 50 -17.48 -10.42 4.19
C HIS A 50 -17.57 -9.62 5.49
N ALA A 51 -16.43 -9.31 6.10
CA ALA A 51 -16.38 -8.61 7.38
C ALA A 51 -17.12 -7.27 7.24
N PRO A 52 -18.07 -6.96 8.13
CA PRO A 52 -18.76 -5.68 8.08
C PRO A 52 -17.73 -4.55 8.10
N THR A 53 -17.98 -3.49 7.33
CA THR A 53 -17.08 -2.34 7.28
C THR A 53 -17.54 -1.31 8.30
N ARG A 54 -16.59 -0.71 9.02
CA ARG A 54 -16.88 0.38 9.96
C ARG A 54 -16.31 1.69 9.40
N PRO A 55 -17.06 2.81 9.46
CA PRO A 55 -16.48 4.12 9.16
C PRO A 55 -15.44 4.46 10.23
N LEU A 56 -14.25 4.86 9.79
CA LEU A 56 -13.18 5.40 10.65
C LEU A 56 -13.09 6.91 10.45
N SER A 57 -13.08 7.68 11.53
CA SER A 57 -12.78 9.11 11.45
C SER A 57 -11.32 9.31 11.11
N THR A 58 -11.06 9.88 9.93
CA THR A 58 -9.74 10.36 9.54
C THR A 58 -9.56 11.79 10.05
N ARG A 59 -8.30 12.21 10.27
CA ARG A 59 -7.95 13.56 10.76
C ARG A 59 -8.64 14.71 10.01
N GLN A 60 -8.95 14.50 8.73
CA GLN A 60 -9.63 15.48 7.89
C GLN A 60 -11.01 15.90 8.43
N GLU A 61 -11.66 15.08 9.26
CA GLU A 61 -12.93 15.42 9.92
C GLU A 61 -12.75 16.29 11.19
N ASN A 62 -11.59 16.25 11.85
CA ASN A 62 -11.37 17.01 13.09
C ASN A 62 -10.99 18.48 12.83
N ASP A 63 -10.33 18.76 11.70
CA ASP A 63 -10.00 20.14 11.30
C ASP A 63 -11.20 20.88 10.67
N ALA A 64 -12.34 20.19 10.46
CA ALA A 64 -13.59 20.75 9.95
C ALA A 64 -14.55 21.24 11.06
N ARG A 65 -14.05 21.46 12.29
CA ARG A 65 -14.83 22.13 13.35
C ARG A 65 -14.83 23.64 13.12
N TYR A 66 -15.83 24.07 12.35
CA TYR A 66 -16.39 25.42 12.22
C TYR A 66 -15.74 26.55 13.04
N ASP A 67 -15.04 27.43 12.33
CA ASP A 67 -14.96 28.85 12.68
C ASP A 67 -16.29 29.51 12.28
N THR A 68 -17.24 29.57 13.22
CA THR A 68 -18.46 30.36 13.06
C THR A 68 -18.32 31.63 13.89
N SER A 69 -17.71 32.66 13.30
CA SER A 69 -17.91 34.04 13.75
C SER A 69 -19.38 34.45 13.55
N PRO A 70 -19.98 35.22 14.48
CA PRO A 70 -21.42 35.41 14.54
C PRO A 70 -21.83 36.69 13.82
N HIS A 71 -22.08 36.63 12.51
CA HIS A 71 -22.75 37.73 11.81
C HIS A 71 -23.80 37.24 10.81
N GLY A 72 -25.06 37.48 11.19
CA GLY A 72 -26.12 37.90 10.27
C GLY A 72 -26.61 36.87 9.25
N ALA A 73 -27.50 35.96 9.68
CA ALA A 73 -28.49 35.39 8.77
C ALA A 73 -29.76 35.03 9.54
N ARG A 74 -30.78 35.89 9.43
CA ARG A 74 -32.17 35.54 9.75
C ARG A 74 -32.59 34.40 8.81
N TYR A 75 -33.05 33.28 9.35
CA TYR A 75 -33.80 32.30 8.58
C TYR A 75 -35.21 32.16 9.13
N ASP A 76 -36.15 32.32 8.20
CA ASP A 76 -37.56 32.02 8.34
C ASP A 76 -37.74 30.49 8.39
N THR A 77 -38.52 30.04 9.37
CA THR A 77 -38.81 28.63 9.65
C THR A 77 -39.87 28.10 8.69
N SER A 78 -39.51 27.11 7.86
CA SER A 78 -40.47 26.18 7.27
C SER A 78 -39.89 24.76 7.26
N PRO A 79 -40.61 23.74 7.77
CA PRO A 79 -40.08 22.41 8.00
C PRO A 79 -40.33 21.52 6.77
N ARG A 80 -39.35 21.46 5.86
CA ARG A 80 -39.33 20.42 4.82
C ARG A 80 -38.02 19.66 4.86
N GLY A 81 -37.98 18.67 5.76
CA GLY A 81 -37.42 17.34 5.51
C GLY A 81 -36.03 17.20 4.86
N ALA A 82 -35.10 18.13 5.07
CA ALA A 82 -33.71 17.91 4.70
C ALA A 82 -33.05 16.99 5.73
N ARG A 83 -33.24 15.68 5.56
CA ARG A 83 -32.33 14.69 6.18
C ARG A 83 -30.98 14.87 5.49
N TYR A 84 -30.11 15.68 6.07
CA TYR A 84 -28.70 15.63 5.73
C TYR A 84 -28.24 14.24 6.17
N ASP A 85 -27.99 13.37 5.20
CA ASP A 85 -27.18 12.18 5.40
C ASP A 85 -25.76 12.67 5.71
N THR A 86 -25.52 13.03 6.97
CA THR A 86 -24.19 13.07 7.56
C THR A 86 -23.67 11.64 7.64
N SER A 87 -23.54 10.99 6.49
CA SER A 87 -22.59 9.90 6.33
C SER A 87 -21.21 10.54 6.52
N PRO A 88 -20.44 10.15 7.54
CA PRO A 88 -19.04 10.54 7.61
C PRO A 88 -18.42 10.12 6.28
N ARG A 89 -17.75 11.04 5.57
CA ARG A 89 -16.86 10.68 4.45
C ARG A 89 -15.59 10.04 5.02
N GLY A 90 -15.76 9.09 5.95
CA GLY A 90 -14.72 8.27 6.53
C GLY A 90 -14.40 7.12 5.59
N ALA A 91 -13.12 6.80 5.47
CA ALA A 91 -12.71 5.57 4.79
C ALA A 91 -13.37 4.37 5.50
N ARG A 92 -14.17 3.60 4.76
CA ARG A 92 -14.72 2.33 5.25
C ARG A 92 -13.62 1.27 5.23
N ARG A 93 -13.26 0.73 6.39
CA ARG A 93 -12.30 -0.39 6.51
C ARG A 93 -12.98 -1.61 7.12
N ARG A 94 -12.44 -2.82 6.87
CA ARG A 94 -12.94 -4.05 7.50
C ARG A 94 -12.82 -3.92 9.02
N ILE A 95 -13.74 -4.50 9.80
CA ILE A 95 -13.71 -4.43 11.27
C ILE A 95 -12.38 -4.93 11.87
N THR A 96 -11.76 -5.96 11.28
CA THR A 96 -10.46 -6.47 11.70
C THR A 96 -9.37 -5.40 11.56
N ASP A 97 -9.39 -4.70 10.43
CA ASP A 97 -8.45 -3.64 10.11
C ASP A 97 -8.75 -2.41 10.96
N ALA A 98 -10.02 -2.15 11.26
CA ALA A 98 -10.46 -1.06 12.14
C ALA A 98 -9.92 -1.24 13.57
N ARG A 99 -9.97 -2.46 14.15
CA ARG A 99 -9.36 -2.72 15.47
C ARG A 99 -7.85 -2.54 15.47
N LEU A 100 -7.19 -2.93 14.38
CA LEU A 100 -5.76 -2.72 14.21
C LEU A 100 -5.45 -1.21 14.08
N TRP A 101 -6.26 -0.46 13.35
CA TRP A 101 -6.16 0.99 13.19
C TRP A 101 -6.40 1.74 14.50
N ASP A 102 -7.42 1.35 15.26
CA ASP A 102 -7.75 1.93 16.58
C ASP A 102 -6.61 1.73 17.58
N ALA A 103 -5.80 0.68 17.42
CA ALA A 103 -4.62 0.44 18.23
C ALA A 103 -3.39 1.28 17.82
N MET A 104 -3.43 1.95 16.66
CA MET A 104 -2.36 2.83 16.19
C MET A 104 -2.56 4.26 16.70
N SER A 105 -1.47 4.96 16.98
CA SER A 105 -1.55 6.41 17.21
C SER A 105 -1.91 7.14 15.91
N PHE A 106 -2.45 8.37 16.01
CA PHE A 106 -2.76 9.17 14.82
C PHE A 106 -1.55 9.36 13.89
N ARG A 107 -0.33 9.49 14.45
CA ARG A 107 0.91 9.58 13.67
C ARG A 107 1.23 8.28 12.93
N GLN A 108 1.00 7.15 13.58
CA GLN A 108 1.18 5.84 12.94
C GLN A 108 0.14 5.60 11.84
N GLN A 109 -1.08 6.09 11.99
CA GLN A 109 -2.10 6.05 10.94
C GLN A 109 -1.74 6.94 9.74
N ASP A 110 -1.21 8.14 10.00
CA ASP A 110 -0.67 9.03 8.96
C ASP A 110 0.51 8.36 8.24
N ALA A 111 1.41 7.71 8.99
CA ALA A 111 2.54 6.97 8.44
C ALA A 111 2.09 5.78 7.59
N ALA A 112 1.09 5.02 8.06
CA ALA A 112 0.53 3.91 7.32
C ALA A 112 -0.08 4.37 5.98
N SER A 113 -0.81 5.49 6.00
CA SER A 113 -1.35 6.11 4.79
C SER A 113 -0.24 6.55 3.83
N ALA A 114 0.80 7.22 4.35
CA ALA A 114 1.93 7.69 3.54
C ALA A 114 2.72 6.53 2.89
N ILE A 115 2.97 5.45 3.64
CA ILE A 115 3.65 4.25 3.14
C ILE A 115 2.80 3.59 2.05
N ALA A 116 1.50 3.41 2.27
CA ALA A 116 0.61 2.81 1.29
C ALA A 116 0.57 3.63 -0.01
N SER A 117 0.42 4.96 0.08
CA SER A 117 0.45 5.84 -1.09
C SER A 117 1.77 5.78 -1.85
N ALA A 118 2.91 5.78 -1.15
CA ALA A 118 4.22 5.66 -1.78
C ALA A 118 4.41 4.29 -2.48
N PHE A 119 3.93 3.21 -1.86
CA PHE A 119 3.98 1.87 -2.44
C PHE A 119 3.09 1.75 -3.69
N GLU A 120 1.86 2.27 -3.65
CA GLU A 120 0.98 2.32 -4.82
C GLU A 120 1.63 3.08 -5.97
N MET A 121 2.32 4.18 -5.68
CA MET A 121 3.04 4.95 -6.69
C MET A 121 4.21 4.19 -7.32
N LEU A 122 4.94 3.36 -6.56
CA LEU A 122 5.93 2.44 -7.13
C LEU A 122 5.29 1.47 -8.13
N GLY A 123 4.06 1.03 -7.86
CA GLY A 123 3.31 0.12 -8.73
C GLY A 123 2.69 0.77 -9.99
N ARG A 124 2.59 2.10 -10.07
CA ARG A 124 1.91 2.80 -11.20
C ARG A 124 2.55 2.59 -12.56
N GLY A 125 3.81 2.15 -12.63
CA GLY A 125 4.49 1.78 -13.88
C GLY A 125 3.99 0.47 -14.52
N LEU A 126 3.10 -0.27 -13.86
CA LEU A 126 2.58 -1.56 -14.31
C LEU A 126 1.23 -1.46 -15.07
N GLY A 127 0.80 -0.25 -15.46
CA GLY A 127 -0.33 -0.05 -16.38
C GLY A 127 -1.69 0.21 -15.73
N TYR A 128 -1.77 0.38 -14.40
CA TYR A 128 -3.02 0.76 -13.72
C TYR A 128 -3.11 2.27 -13.54
N ALA A 129 -3.94 2.93 -14.36
CA ALA A 129 -4.30 4.33 -14.17
C ALA A 129 -5.30 4.46 -13.02
N GLN A 130 -4.83 4.69 -11.80
CA GLN A 130 -5.70 5.07 -10.69
C GLN A 130 -5.87 6.59 -10.65
N SER A 131 -7.11 7.04 -10.78
CA SER A 131 -7.50 8.43 -10.55
C SER A 131 -7.38 8.72 -9.04
N ASN A 132 -6.22 9.18 -8.58
CA ASN A 132 -6.10 9.64 -7.20
C ASN A 132 -6.67 11.07 -7.11
N TRP A 133 -7.85 11.20 -6.51
CA TRP A 133 -8.52 12.48 -6.27
C TRP A 133 -8.04 13.18 -5.00
N GLN A 134 -7.12 12.58 -4.23
CA GLN A 134 -6.57 13.22 -3.04
C GLN A 134 -5.59 14.33 -3.46
N ARG A 135 -5.83 15.53 -2.94
CA ARG A 135 -4.93 16.68 -3.11
C ARG A 135 -3.60 16.33 -2.44
N ILE A 136 -2.55 16.14 -3.23
CA ILE A 136 -1.22 15.84 -2.71
C ILE A 136 -0.81 16.98 -1.76
N PRO A 137 -0.51 16.70 -0.48
CA PRO A 137 -0.16 17.72 0.49
C PRO A 137 1.04 18.55 -0.01
N GLY A 138 0.86 19.87 -0.06
CA GLY A 138 1.91 20.80 -0.49
C GLY A 138 1.99 21.11 -1.99
N CYS A 139 1.21 20.44 -2.85
CA CYS A 139 1.20 20.77 -4.28
C CYS A 139 0.22 21.91 -4.58
N LYS A 140 0.76 23.11 -4.88
CA LYS A 140 0.03 24.18 -5.57
C LYS A 140 0.38 24.10 -7.06
N GLY A 141 -0.36 23.33 -7.85
CA GLY A 141 -0.18 23.21 -9.31
C GLY A 141 0.37 21.86 -9.80
N ALA A 142 0.29 21.65 -11.12
CA ALA A 142 0.64 20.40 -11.78
C ALA A 142 2.16 20.12 -11.80
N GLU A 143 3.00 21.16 -11.88
CA GLU A 143 4.45 21.04 -11.90
C GLU A 143 5.02 20.50 -10.57
N ASN A 144 4.28 20.66 -9.46
CA ASN A 144 4.68 20.19 -8.13
C ASN A 144 4.35 18.70 -7.87
N VAL A 145 3.63 18.04 -8.76
CA VAL A 145 3.17 16.65 -8.54
C VAL A 145 4.32 15.67 -8.64
N ALA A 146 5.18 15.82 -9.67
CA ALA A 146 6.33 14.96 -9.87
C ALA A 146 7.35 15.08 -8.72
N GLU A 147 7.61 16.29 -8.24
CA GLU A 147 8.51 16.52 -7.11
C GLU A 147 7.93 15.98 -5.79
N ALA A 148 6.64 16.19 -5.53
CA ALA A 148 6.00 15.60 -4.36
C ALA A 148 6.02 14.06 -4.43
N HIS A 149 5.84 13.51 -5.63
CA HIS A 149 5.97 12.08 -5.83
C HIS A 149 7.38 11.58 -5.53
N ALA A 150 8.41 12.26 -6.05
CA ALA A 150 9.81 11.93 -5.76
C ALA A 150 10.09 11.94 -4.25
N ARG A 151 9.64 12.98 -3.52
CA ARG A 151 9.79 13.04 -2.06
C ARG A 151 9.13 11.89 -1.32
N MET A 152 7.94 11.46 -1.74
CA MET A 152 7.26 10.30 -1.14
C MET A 152 8.03 9.01 -1.37
N LEU A 153 8.55 8.81 -2.59
CA LEU A 153 9.36 7.65 -2.94
C LEU A 153 10.70 7.64 -2.19
N ASP A 154 11.36 8.79 -2.07
CA ASP A 154 12.61 8.94 -1.31
C ASP A 154 12.38 8.64 0.18
N ALA A 155 11.29 9.15 0.76
CA ALA A 155 10.91 8.85 2.14
C ALA A 155 10.64 7.34 2.34
N TYR A 156 9.94 6.70 1.41
CA TYR A 156 9.66 5.27 1.46
C TYR A 156 10.93 4.42 1.33
N THR A 157 11.81 4.74 0.38
CA THR A 157 13.06 3.99 0.16
C THR A 157 14.02 4.16 1.33
N LEU A 158 14.14 5.36 1.90
CA LEU A 158 14.87 5.59 3.14
C LEU A 158 14.32 4.74 4.28
N TRP A 159 13.01 4.74 4.49
CA TRP A 159 12.36 3.92 5.50
C TRP A 159 12.59 2.41 5.29
N ALA A 160 12.50 1.91 4.05
CA ALA A 160 12.74 0.50 3.76
C ALA A 160 14.19 0.08 4.07
N ARG A 161 15.17 0.97 3.80
CA ARG A 161 16.58 0.76 4.17
C ARG A 161 16.77 0.75 5.68
N GLU A 162 16.15 1.67 6.39
CA GLU A 162 16.23 1.71 7.86
C GLU A 162 15.51 0.53 8.51
N CYS A 163 14.41 0.05 7.93
CA CYS A 163 13.78 -1.21 8.33
C CYS A 163 14.76 -2.39 8.24
N ALA A 164 15.49 -2.50 7.12
CA ALA A 164 16.50 -3.54 6.95
C ALA A 164 17.61 -3.45 8.01
N ARG A 165 18.09 -2.23 8.33
CA ARG A 165 19.08 -2.00 9.40
C ARG A 165 18.54 -2.37 10.79
N ALA A 166 17.29 -2.06 11.06
CA ALA A 166 16.60 -2.36 12.32
C ALA A 166 16.10 -3.82 12.42
N LYS A 167 16.35 -4.66 11.39
CA LYS A 167 15.83 -6.03 11.28
C LYS A 167 14.30 -6.12 11.34
N ILE A 168 13.63 -5.08 10.83
CA ILE A 168 12.18 -5.00 10.66
C ILE A 168 11.86 -5.48 9.24
N SER A 169 10.97 -6.47 9.12
CA SER A 169 10.58 -6.99 7.81
C SER A 169 9.58 -6.05 7.15
N HIS A 170 10.07 -5.15 6.28
CA HIS A 170 9.21 -4.21 5.56
C HIS A 170 8.16 -4.94 4.70
N ALA A 171 8.49 -6.13 4.17
CA ALA A 171 7.58 -6.91 3.35
C ALA A 171 6.32 -7.34 4.14
N MET A 172 6.44 -7.73 5.41
CA MET A 172 5.27 -8.02 6.26
C MET A 172 4.36 -6.80 6.46
N ILE A 173 4.97 -5.61 6.50
CA ILE A 173 4.24 -4.36 6.68
C ILE A 173 3.44 -4.04 5.41
N VAL A 174 4.06 -4.21 4.24
CA VAL A 174 3.42 -4.04 2.94
C VAL A 174 2.29 -5.08 2.74
N ASP A 175 2.51 -6.34 3.12
CA ASP A 175 1.50 -7.40 3.12
C ASP A 175 0.22 -6.99 3.87
N VAL A 176 0.38 -6.39 5.05
CA VAL A 176 -0.77 -5.93 5.85
C VAL A 176 -1.37 -4.64 5.29
N LEU A 177 -0.55 -3.62 5.00
CA LEU A 177 -1.04 -2.28 4.65
C LEU A 177 -1.57 -2.16 3.22
N CYS A 178 -0.88 -2.78 2.26
CA CYS A 178 -1.15 -2.59 0.83
C CYS A 178 -1.98 -3.73 0.26
N PHE A 179 -1.71 -4.97 0.68
CA PHE A 179 -2.44 -6.14 0.20
C PHE A 179 -3.64 -6.51 1.09
N GLY A 180 -3.75 -5.91 2.29
CA GLY A 180 -4.88 -6.13 3.18
C GLY A 180 -4.93 -7.53 3.80
N PHE A 181 -3.76 -8.19 3.93
CA PHE A 181 -3.69 -9.46 4.64
C PHE A 181 -3.82 -9.26 6.15
N SER A 182 -4.50 -10.18 6.83
CA SER A 182 -4.55 -10.16 8.28
C SER A 182 -3.16 -10.48 8.85
N CYS A 183 -2.80 -9.89 10.01
CA CYS A 183 -1.54 -10.22 10.67
C CYS A 183 -1.38 -11.72 10.94
N LYS A 184 -2.48 -12.43 11.22
CA LYS A 184 -2.50 -13.88 11.45
C LYS A 184 -2.15 -14.65 10.18
N THR A 185 -2.69 -14.24 9.03
CA THR A 185 -2.37 -14.85 7.72
C THR A 185 -0.90 -14.65 7.40
N VAL A 186 -0.38 -13.42 7.59
CA VAL A 186 1.04 -13.11 7.32
C VAL A 186 1.97 -13.90 8.25
N ASP A 187 1.63 -14.02 9.54
CA ASP A 187 2.38 -14.84 10.50
C ASP A 187 2.39 -16.31 10.09
N GLY A 188 1.24 -16.86 9.68
CA GLY A 188 1.11 -18.24 9.21
C GLY A 188 1.91 -18.52 7.94
N ASP A 189 1.79 -17.67 6.93
CA ASP A 189 2.49 -17.81 5.64
C ASP A 189 4.01 -17.74 5.80
N ARG A 190 4.50 -16.90 6.71
CA ARG A 190 5.93 -16.73 7.00
C ARG A 190 6.44 -17.66 8.11
N ARG A 191 5.59 -18.56 8.62
CA ARG A 191 5.88 -19.52 9.71
C ARG A 191 6.46 -18.84 10.96
N GLN A 192 5.94 -17.67 11.29
CA GLN A 192 6.33 -16.90 12.48
C GLN A 192 5.39 -17.21 13.66
N ARG A 193 5.80 -16.82 14.87
CA ARG A 193 4.92 -16.89 16.04
C ARG A 193 3.78 -15.88 15.89
N ASN A 194 2.59 -16.25 16.35
CA ASN A 194 1.43 -15.36 16.34
C ASN A 194 1.74 -14.02 17.03
N GLY A 195 1.46 -12.92 16.34
CA GLY A 195 1.70 -11.56 16.83
C GLY A 195 2.97 -10.90 16.28
N THR A 196 3.85 -11.66 15.62
CA THR A 196 5.10 -11.13 15.06
C THR A 196 4.82 -10.07 13.99
N ALA A 197 3.85 -10.29 13.10
CA ALA A 197 3.45 -9.33 12.07
C ALA A 197 2.93 -8.03 12.66
N ARG A 198 2.12 -8.11 13.73
CA ARG A 198 1.61 -6.93 14.42
C ARG A 198 2.72 -6.14 15.09
N GLU A 199 3.62 -6.81 15.80
CA GLU A 199 4.74 -6.15 16.46
C GLU A 199 5.67 -5.47 15.44
N ASN A 200 5.98 -6.19 14.36
CA ASN A 200 6.80 -5.70 13.25
C ASN A 200 6.15 -4.48 12.56
N LEU A 201 4.83 -4.51 12.36
CA LEU A 201 4.05 -3.37 11.87
C LEU A 201 4.18 -2.15 12.78
N MET A 202 3.93 -2.30 14.08
CA MET A 202 4.00 -1.17 15.03
C MET A 202 5.42 -0.59 15.12
N LYS A 203 6.45 -1.45 15.10
CA LYS A 203 7.86 -1.04 15.08
C LYS A 203 8.20 -0.27 13.79
N GLY A 204 7.80 -0.78 12.63
CA GLY A 204 8.07 -0.12 11.36
C GLY A 204 7.34 1.21 11.18
N LEU A 205 6.09 1.32 11.64
CA LEU A 205 5.35 2.59 11.64
C LEU A 205 5.98 3.61 12.59
N SER A 206 6.42 3.18 13.77
CA SER A 206 7.13 4.05 14.72
C SER A 206 8.46 4.53 14.16
N LEU A 207 9.20 3.66 13.48
CA LEU A 207 10.44 4.04 12.78
C LEU A 207 10.17 5.07 11.68
N TYR A 208 9.09 4.90 10.90
CA TYR A 208 8.71 5.89 9.90
C TYR A 208 8.42 7.25 10.53
N CYS A 209 7.66 7.28 11.63
CA CYS A 209 7.37 8.51 12.37
C CYS A 209 8.66 9.20 12.85
N GLN A 210 9.62 8.44 13.37
CA GLN A 210 10.92 8.97 13.81
C GLN A 210 11.71 9.60 12.66
N LEU A 211 11.76 8.95 11.49
CA LEU A 211 12.45 9.47 10.32
C LEU A 211 11.80 10.76 9.78
N GLN A 212 10.48 10.88 9.89
CA GLN A 212 9.74 12.08 9.50
C GLN A 212 9.77 13.19 10.58
N GLY A 213 10.38 12.94 11.74
CA GLY A 213 10.37 13.87 12.87
C GLY A 213 9.00 14.02 13.53
N TRP A 214 8.09 13.07 13.33
CA TRP A 214 6.78 13.03 13.96
C TRP A 214 6.91 12.39 15.34
N ARG A 215 6.99 13.24 16.37
CA ARG A 215 6.95 12.83 17.78
C ARG A 215 5.52 12.87 18.32
#